data_AF-A0A9J6GTG4-F1
#
_entry.id   AF-A0A9J6GTG4-F1
#
_cell.length_a   1.000
_cell.length_b   1.000
_cell.length_c   1.000
_cell.angle_alpha   90.00
_cell.angle_beta   90.00
_cell.angle_gamma   90.00
#
_symmetry.space_group_name_H-M   'P 1'
#
loop_
_entity.id
_entity.type
_entity.pdbx_description
1 polymer ?
#
loop_
_entity_poly.entity_id
_entity_poly.type
_entity_poly.pdbx_seq_one_letter_code
_entity_poly.pdbx_strand_id
1 'polypeptide(L)'
;MRAGGGNSPQHEAPRVEFLSTSLWQSAVNLEQTTALSYARALVRWLTFSQHVDEFTVANEPMLSYLPGSKERQALQDALDDLKDTCTDVPIVVGGKEIRTSEPRYHTAPFDHSRKVAKYYWAPKEMIQQAIDTSLKVREEWEAVPLNDKVKLFLRAADLVSNKYRYKLNAATMLGQAKTVFQAEIDSAAELADFLRFNAFFAKGNVVVWKPSDTAVLSNYFIFKIFEEAGFPPGVINFVPSEGRMFGRRHVRLPSLGLRQLHRQRRLKEQLVEAQKGLKLGTPLEFDSFTSAVIDKAAFTKITGLPAGMPRTAPTSSRGYFVEPTILETSDPQDKIMKEEIFGPVYTVYVYPDQEVSSCLALARDTAPFGLTASIFGRDENFLKSASEYLKMTGGNFYINDKSTGAIVGQQPFGGARISGTNDKAGGPHYLLRFSSAQTIKETKIPLTDIKYPYMTSS
;
A
#
# COMPACT_ATOMS: atom_id res chain seq x y z
N MET A 1 58.52 -85.51 47.68
CA MET A 1 59.53 -84.89 46.80
C MET A 1 58.98 -84.94 45.37
N ARG A 2 59.02 -83.91 44.52
CA ARG A 2 59.54 -82.52 44.63
C ARG A 2 58.42 -81.50 44.29
N ALA A 3 58.72 -80.20 44.31
CA ALA A 3 57.86 -79.08 43.86
C ALA A 3 57.52 -79.16 42.34
N GLY A 4 56.58 -78.39 41.79
CA GLY A 4 55.66 -77.40 42.39
C GLY A 4 55.74 -76.01 41.74
N GLY A 5 54.60 -75.45 41.32
CA GLY A 5 54.44 -74.08 40.79
C GLY A 5 54.69 -73.92 39.29
N GLY A 6 53.71 -73.39 38.54
CA GLY A 6 53.87 -73.06 37.12
C GLY A 6 52.60 -72.65 36.37
N ASN A 7 52.67 -71.50 35.70
CA ASN A 7 51.76 -70.88 34.72
C ASN A 7 51.20 -71.84 33.64
N SER A 8 50.12 -71.57 32.90
CA SER A 8 49.24 -70.38 32.75
C SER A 8 47.91 -70.79 32.06
N PRO A 9 46.81 -70.01 32.18
CA PRO A 9 45.58 -70.29 31.45
C PRO A 9 45.73 -70.04 29.93
N GLN A 10 45.31 -71.00 29.11
CA GLN A 10 45.12 -70.79 27.67
C GLN A 10 43.69 -70.33 27.37
N HIS A 11 43.52 -69.49 26.35
CA HIS A 11 42.23 -68.95 25.95
C HIS A 11 41.38 -70.01 25.23
N GLU A 12 40.17 -70.25 25.73
CA GLU A 12 39.04 -70.60 24.86
C GLU A 12 38.25 -69.32 24.55
N ALA A 13 37.96 -69.09 23.26
CA ALA A 13 37.19 -67.93 22.83
C ALA A 13 35.68 -68.23 22.88
N PRO A 14 34.84 -67.37 23.48
CA PRO A 14 33.40 -67.54 23.41
C PRO A 14 32.92 -67.42 21.96
N ARG A 15 32.04 -68.34 21.53
CA ARG A 15 31.49 -68.34 20.17
C ARG A 15 30.65 -67.07 19.96
N VAL A 16 30.93 -66.35 18.88
CA VAL A 16 30.01 -65.33 18.36
C VAL A 16 28.89 -66.07 17.65
N GLU A 17 27.69 -66.06 18.24
CA GLU A 17 26.48 -66.47 17.52
C GLU A 17 26.17 -65.45 16.44
N PHE A 18 26.27 -65.87 15.18
CA PHE A 18 25.83 -65.05 14.06
C PHE A 18 24.30 -64.88 14.14
N LEU A 19 23.85 -63.63 14.28
CA LEU A 19 22.45 -63.26 14.07
C LEU A 19 21.95 -63.90 12.78
N SER A 20 20.87 -64.66 12.87
CA SER A 20 20.34 -65.43 11.73
C SER A 20 20.18 -64.57 10.47
N THR A 21 20.42 -65.17 9.31
CA THR A 21 20.40 -64.45 8.02
C THR A 21 19.09 -63.70 7.76
N SER A 22 17.97 -64.19 8.30
CA SER A 22 16.67 -63.51 8.29
C SER A 22 16.66 -62.19 9.07
N LEU A 23 17.35 -62.09 10.21
CA LEU A 23 17.49 -60.83 10.96
C LEU A 23 18.38 -59.82 10.23
N TRP A 24 19.50 -60.28 9.66
CA TRP A 24 20.36 -59.42 8.83
C TRP A 24 19.64 -58.92 7.57
N GLN A 25 18.93 -59.80 6.86
CA GLN A 25 18.11 -59.39 5.71
C GLN A 25 16.94 -58.48 6.11
N SER A 26 16.35 -58.69 7.30
CA SER A 26 15.32 -57.78 7.83
C SER A 26 15.89 -56.40 8.13
N ALA A 27 17.06 -56.31 8.76
CA ALA A 27 17.74 -55.05 9.07
C ALA A 27 18.15 -54.29 7.79
N VAL A 28 18.78 -54.97 6.83
CA VAL A 28 19.17 -54.38 5.54
C VAL A 28 17.95 -53.94 4.73
N ASN A 29 16.84 -54.71 4.74
CA ASN A 29 15.58 -54.26 4.15
C ASN A 29 14.99 -53.06 4.89
N LEU A 30 15.14 -52.96 6.22
CA LEU A 30 14.70 -51.80 7.01
C LEU A 30 15.50 -50.55 6.66
N GLU A 31 16.82 -50.66 6.53
CA GLU A 31 17.70 -49.55 6.10
C GLU A 31 17.43 -49.15 4.65
N GLN A 32 17.27 -50.09 3.73
CA GLN A 32 16.94 -49.78 2.33
C GLN A 32 15.54 -49.16 2.18
N THR A 33 14.53 -49.64 2.92
CA THR A 33 13.18 -49.04 2.88
C THR A 33 13.10 -47.70 3.59
N THR A 34 13.83 -47.50 4.70
CA THR A 34 13.97 -46.15 5.29
C THR A 34 14.72 -45.22 4.34
N ALA A 35 15.88 -45.59 3.79
CA ALA A 35 16.61 -44.78 2.81
C ALA A 35 15.77 -44.43 1.57
N LEU A 36 15.04 -45.38 0.99
CA LEU A 36 14.13 -45.13 -0.14
C LEU A 36 12.92 -44.26 0.25
N SER A 37 12.40 -44.39 1.47
CA SER A 37 11.30 -43.54 1.94
C SER A 37 11.76 -42.12 2.31
N TYR A 38 12.97 -41.95 2.86
CA TYR A 38 13.63 -40.64 3.02
C TYR A 38 13.93 -40.00 1.67
N ALA A 39 14.50 -40.72 0.70
CA ALA A 39 14.74 -40.20 -0.64
C ALA A 39 13.43 -39.80 -1.35
N ARG A 40 12.37 -40.63 -1.27
CA ARG A 40 11.04 -40.29 -1.80
C ARG A 40 10.38 -39.14 -1.04
N ALA A 41 10.62 -39.00 0.27
CA ALA A 41 10.14 -37.88 1.07
C ALA A 41 10.89 -36.58 0.72
N LEU A 42 12.21 -36.64 0.48
CA LEU A 42 13.02 -35.50 0.06
C LEU A 42 12.65 -35.03 -1.35
N VAL A 43 12.49 -35.96 -2.31
CA VAL A 43 12.00 -35.65 -3.66
C VAL A 43 10.58 -35.08 -3.60
N ARG A 44 9.65 -35.68 -2.83
CA ARG A 44 8.32 -35.08 -2.63
C ARG A 44 8.39 -33.72 -1.96
N TRP A 45 9.24 -33.52 -0.96
CA TRP A 45 9.42 -32.23 -0.30
C TRP A 45 9.86 -31.16 -1.29
N LEU A 46 10.90 -31.43 -2.10
CA LEU A 46 11.32 -30.57 -3.22
C LEU A 46 10.24 -30.35 -4.30
N THR A 47 9.28 -31.28 -4.45
CA THR A 47 8.17 -31.15 -5.41
C THR A 47 6.98 -30.37 -4.84
N PHE A 48 6.82 -30.31 -3.51
CA PHE A 48 5.70 -29.65 -2.83
C PHE A 48 6.06 -28.33 -2.15
N SER A 49 7.34 -28.09 -1.84
CA SER A 49 7.81 -26.78 -1.39
C SER A 49 7.92 -25.85 -2.60
N GLN A 50 7.00 -24.87 -2.70
CA GLN A 50 7.29 -23.66 -3.46
C GLN A 50 8.35 -22.88 -2.68
N HIS A 51 9.62 -23.23 -2.90
CA HIS A 51 10.74 -22.37 -2.51
C HIS A 51 10.55 -21.04 -3.25
N VAL A 52 10.48 -19.94 -2.49
CA VAL A 52 10.64 -18.60 -3.05
C VAL A 52 12.12 -18.29 -3.00
N ASP A 53 12.68 -17.76 -4.07
CA ASP A 53 14.11 -17.41 -4.13
C ASP A 53 14.38 -16.28 -3.13
N GLU A 54 15.48 -16.32 -2.40
CA GLU A 54 15.83 -15.21 -1.49
C GLU A 54 16.31 -14.00 -2.29
N PHE A 55 15.68 -12.84 -2.07
CA PHE A 55 16.10 -11.55 -2.62
C PHE A 55 15.90 -10.43 -1.59
N THR A 56 16.65 -9.35 -1.74
CA THR A 56 16.52 -8.14 -0.92
C THR A 56 15.75 -7.06 -1.66
N VAL A 57 15.08 -6.19 -0.90
CA VAL A 57 14.41 -4.99 -1.40
C VAL A 57 14.87 -3.76 -0.63
N ALA A 58 14.87 -2.61 -1.30
CA ALA A 58 15.15 -1.30 -0.73
C ALA A 58 14.15 -0.30 -1.31
N ASN A 59 13.95 0.82 -0.60
CA ASN A 59 13.09 1.90 -1.08
C ASN A 59 13.67 2.58 -2.32
N GLU A 60 12.80 2.89 -3.28
CA GLU A 60 13.12 3.62 -4.50
C GLU A 60 13.67 5.03 -4.17
N PRO A 61 14.85 5.41 -4.71
CA PRO A 61 15.40 6.75 -4.49
C PRO A 61 14.48 7.85 -5.05
N MET A 62 14.09 8.80 -4.20
CA MET A 62 13.38 10.02 -4.61
C MET A 62 14.37 10.98 -5.31
N LEU A 63 14.09 11.33 -6.56
CA LEU A 63 14.96 12.19 -7.37
C LEU A 63 14.78 13.69 -7.06
N SER A 64 15.79 14.49 -7.40
CA SER A 64 15.94 15.87 -6.88
C SER A 64 15.21 16.94 -7.70
N TYR A 65 15.16 16.76 -9.03
CA TYR A 65 14.60 17.71 -10.01
C TYR A 65 15.17 19.14 -9.91
N LEU A 66 16.41 19.27 -9.40
CA LEU A 66 17.15 20.53 -9.34
C LEU A 66 17.34 21.15 -10.73
N PRO A 67 17.47 22.50 -10.84
CA PRO A 67 17.78 23.16 -12.11
C PRO A 67 19.01 22.55 -12.80
N GLY A 68 18.88 22.20 -14.08
CA GLY A 68 19.94 21.55 -14.86
C GLY A 68 20.16 20.05 -14.60
N SER A 69 19.38 19.42 -13.72
CA SER A 69 19.45 17.96 -13.48
C SER A 69 18.84 17.15 -14.62
N LYS A 70 19.29 15.89 -14.78
CA LYS A 70 18.84 15.00 -15.86
C LYS A 70 17.37 14.59 -15.70
N GLU A 71 16.95 14.32 -14.46
CA GLU A 71 15.57 13.99 -14.13
C GLU A 71 14.62 15.15 -14.44
N ARG A 72 15.07 16.41 -14.27
CA ARG A 72 14.30 17.61 -14.63
C ARG A 72 14.10 17.74 -16.12
N GLN A 73 15.13 17.48 -16.93
CA GLN A 73 14.98 17.52 -18.39
C GLN A 73 14.05 16.39 -18.86
N ALA A 74 14.27 15.15 -18.43
CA ALA A 74 13.45 14.02 -18.85
C ALA A 74 11.97 14.15 -18.43
N LEU A 75 11.69 14.80 -17.29
CA LEU A 75 10.32 15.15 -16.89
C LEU A 75 9.74 16.31 -17.72
N GLN A 76 10.54 17.32 -18.09
CA GLN A 76 10.12 18.38 -18.99
C GLN A 76 9.74 17.81 -20.37
N ASP A 77 10.59 16.94 -20.93
CA ASP A 77 10.34 16.25 -22.20
C ASP A 77 9.01 15.45 -22.14
N ALA A 78 8.81 14.67 -21.08
CA ALA A 78 7.60 13.87 -20.88
C ALA A 78 6.33 14.71 -20.59
N LEU A 79 6.47 15.91 -20.02
CA LEU A 79 5.39 16.89 -19.89
C LEU A 79 5.07 17.51 -21.26
N ASP A 80 6.06 17.80 -22.08
CA ASP A 80 5.87 18.40 -23.39
C ASP A 80 5.20 17.44 -24.40
N ASP A 81 5.53 16.14 -24.33
CA ASP A 81 4.82 15.05 -25.04
C ASP A 81 3.32 14.95 -24.66
N LEU A 82 3.00 15.10 -23.38
CA LEU A 82 1.67 14.79 -22.84
C LEU A 82 0.74 15.99 -22.68
N LYS A 83 1.26 17.21 -22.43
CA LYS A 83 0.45 18.36 -22.00
C LYS A 83 -0.65 18.72 -23.01
N ASP A 84 -0.35 18.68 -24.30
CA ASP A 84 -1.26 19.04 -25.40
C ASP A 84 -1.91 17.80 -26.05
N THR A 85 -1.67 16.60 -25.49
CA THR A 85 -2.17 15.31 -25.99
C THR A 85 -3.39 14.82 -25.20
N CYS A 86 -4.54 14.69 -25.86
CA CYS A 86 -5.74 14.08 -25.25
C CYS A 86 -5.73 12.55 -25.46
N THR A 87 -5.15 11.81 -24.52
CA THR A 87 -4.96 10.35 -24.61
C THR A 87 -6.28 9.59 -24.68
N ASP A 88 -6.48 8.71 -25.66
CA ASP A 88 -7.65 7.80 -25.72
C ASP A 88 -7.43 6.61 -24.76
N VAL A 89 -8.31 6.46 -23.78
CA VAL A 89 -8.22 5.46 -22.70
C VAL A 89 -9.44 4.52 -22.78
N PRO A 90 -9.30 3.34 -23.42
CA PRO A 90 -10.37 2.35 -23.54
C PRO A 90 -10.65 1.64 -22.20
N ILE A 91 -11.78 0.94 -22.17
CA ILE A 91 -12.02 -0.14 -21.20
C ILE A 91 -11.24 -1.35 -21.69
N VAL A 92 -10.58 -2.11 -20.79
CA VAL A 92 -9.84 -3.32 -21.19
C VAL A 92 -10.35 -4.55 -20.44
N VAL A 93 -10.89 -5.50 -21.22
CA VAL A 93 -11.41 -6.78 -20.73
C VAL A 93 -10.72 -7.93 -21.45
N GLY A 94 -9.97 -8.76 -20.73
CA GLY A 94 -9.25 -9.90 -21.31
C GLY A 94 -8.28 -9.51 -22.43
N GLY A 95 -7.60 -8.38 -22.29
CA GLY A 95 -6.67 -7.84 -23.31
C GLY A 95 -7.34 -7.19 -24.53
N LYS A 96 -8.68 -7.09 -24.57
CA LYS A 96 -9.42 -6.41 -25.65
C LYS A 96 -9.78 -5.00 -25.24
N GLU A 97 -9.35 -4.02 -26.02
CA GLU A 97 -9.76 -2.61 -25.88
C GLU A 97 -11.19 -2.41 -26.38
N ILE A 98 -12.04 -1.79 -25.58
CA ILE A 98 -13.44 -1.50 -25.88
C ILE A 98 -13.75 -0.03 -25.62
N ARG A 99 -14.54 0.57 -26.51
CA ARG A 99 -14.91 1.99 -26.52
C ARG A 99 -16.43 2.08 -26.66
N THR A 100 -17.09 2.81 -25.77
CA THR A 100 -18.57 2.98 -25.78
C THR A 100 -18.98 4.26 -26.52
N SER A 101 -20.27 4.41 -26.82
CA SER A 101 -20.80 5.55 -27.58
C SER A 101 -20.71 6.91 -26.86
N GLU A 102 -20.56 6.91 -25.54
CA GLU A 102 -20.49 8.12 -24.71
C GLU A 102 -19.09 8.33 -24.13
N PRO A 103 -18.19 9.02 -24.86
CA PRO A 103 -16.88 9.37 -24.34
C PRO A 103 -16.97 10.41 -23.23
N ARG A 104 -16.15 10.23 -22.20
CA ARG A 104 -15.93 11.12 -21.07
C ARG A 104 -14.53 11.72 -21.17
N TYR A 105 -14.28 12.82 -20.47
CA TYR A 105 -12.99 13.51 -20.51
C TYR A 105 -12.42 13.70 -19.11
N HIS A 106 -11.14 13.38 -18.97
CA HIS A 106 -10.32 13.78 -17.83
C HIS A 106 -9.67 15.10 -18.21
N THR A 107 -9.96 16.17 -17.46
CA THR A 107 -9.40 17.51 -17.66
C THR A 107 -8.33 17.82 -16.64
N ALA A 108 -7.32 18.60 -17.01
CA ALA A 108 -6.30 19.08 -16.08
C ALA A 108 -6.96 19.99 -15.01
N PRO A 109 -6.75 19.77 -13.70
CA PRO A 109 -7.47 20.56 -12.68
C PRO A 109 -7.06 22.05 -12.65
N PHE A 110 -5.84 22.35 -13.10
CA PHE A 110 -5.28 23.70 -13.22
C PHE A 110 -5.60 24.40 -14.55
N ASP A 111 -6.07 23.67 -15.56
CA ASP A 111 -6.62 24.21 -16.80
C ASP A 111 -7.77 23.29 -17.27
N HIS A 112 -8.97 23.50 -16.75
CA HIS A 112 -10.11 22.61 -17.01
C HIS A 112 -10.62 22.67 -18.45
N SER A 113 -10.05 23.53 -19.31
CA SER A 113 -10.25 23.48 -20.76
C SER A 113 -9.38 22.39 -21.44
N ARG A 114 -8.22 22.07 -20.84
CA ARG A 114 -7.25 21.08 -21.32
C ARG A 114 -7.72 19.67 -20.98
N LYS A 115 -8.06 18.89 -22.00
CA LYS A 115 -8.46 17.48 -21.89
C LYS A 115 -7.23 16.58 -22.01
N VAL A 116 -6.79 15.98 -20.91
CA VAL A 116 -5.59 15.12 -20.85
C VAL A 116 -5.90 13.66 -21.24
N ALA A 117 -7.14 13.22 -21.04
CA ALA A 117 -7.63 11.95 -21.57
C ALA A 117 -9.09 11.99 -22.00
N LYS A 118 -9.43 11.10 -22.94
CA LYS A 118 -10.79 10.75 -23.36
C LYS A 118 -11.01 9.28 -23.04
N TYR A 119 -11.93 8.96 -22.13
CA TYR A 119 -12.16 7.62 -21.61
C TYR A 119 -13.63 7.21 -21.72
N TYR A 120 -13.92 5.94 -21.43
CA TYR A 120 -15.26 5.35 -21.62
C TYR A 120 -15.68 4.65 -20.32
N TRP A 121 -16.94 4.80 -19.90
CA TRP A 121 -17.49 4.00 -18.80
C TRP A 121 -18.02 2.66 -19.31
N ALA A 122 -17.67 1.59 -18.60
CA ALA A 122 -18.19 0.25 -18.85
C ALA A 122 -19.65 0.14 -18.38
N PRO A 123 -20.59 -0.32 -19.24
CA PRO A 123 -21.93 -0.68 -18.82
C PRO A 123 -21.90 -1.94 -17.93
N LYS A 124 -22.97 -2.17 -17.17
CA LYS A 124 -23.07 -3.26 -16.18
C LYS A 124 -22.74 -4.64 -16.78
N GLU A 125 -23.16 -4.87 -18.02
CA GLU A 125 -22.98 -6.10 -18.78
C GLU A 125 -21.49 -6.35 -19.09
N MET A 126 -20.74 -5.28 -19.33
CA MET A 126 -19.28 -5.34 -19.57
C MET A 126 -18.49 -5.44 -18.25
N ILE A 127 -19.02 -4.90 -17.15
CA ILE A 127 -18.48 -5.16 -15.80
C ILE A 127 -18.66 -6.64 -15.45
N GLN A 128 -19.83 -7.24 -15.74
CA GLN A 128 -20.03 -8.67 -15.59
C GLN A 128 -19.10 -9.48 -16.50
N GLN A 129 -18.94 -9.09 -17.77
CA GLN A 129 -17.98 -9.72 -18.69
C GLN A 129 -16.55 -9.67 -18.15
N ALA A 130 -16.13 -8.58 -17.49
CA ALA A 130 -14.82 -8.47 -16.84
C ALA A 130 -14.67 -9.44 -15.65
N ILE A 131 -15.71 -9.58 -14.82
CA ILE A 131 -15.77 -10.55 -13.72
C ILE A 131 -15.68 -11.97 -14.27
N ASP A 132 -16.50 -12.32 -15.26
CA ASP A 132 -16.53 -13.64 -15.89
C ASP A 132 -15.19 -13.99 -16.56
N THR A 133 -14.51 -13.00 -17.14
CA THR A 133 -13.15 -13.15 -17.69
C THR A 133 -12.11 -13.37 -16.59
N SER A 134 -12.12 -12.59 -15.51
CA SER A 134 -11.23 -12.83 -14.36
C SER A 134 -11.43 -14.22 -13.74
N LEU A 135 -12.69 -14.66 -13.58
CA LEU A 135 -13.00 -15.97 -12.99
C LEU A 135 -12.53 -17.14 -13.86
N LYS A 136 -12.55 -17.02 -15.19
CA LYS A 136 -12.06 -18.05 -16.12
C LYS A 136 -10.54 -18.27 -16.02
N VAL A 137 -9.76 -17.20 -15.92
CA VAL A 137 -8.29 -17.30 -15.80
C VAL A 137 -7.81 -17.51 -14.37
N ARG A 138 -8.72 -17.49 -13.39
CA ARG A 138 -8.40 -17.50 -11.95
C ARG A 138 -7.67 -18.76 -11.52
N GLU A 139 -8.14 -19.94 -11.93
CA GLU A 139 -7.58 -21.22 -11.45
C GLU A 139 -6.19 -21.49 -12.04
N GLU A 140 -6.00 -21.18 -13.32
CA GLU A 140 -4.69 -21.19 -13.98
C GLU A 140 -3.72 -20.22 -13.30
N TRP A 141 -4.16 -18.97 -13.03
CA TRP A 141 -3.34 -17.96 -12.35
C TRP A 141 -3.06 -18.31 -10.89
N GLU A 142 -4.02 -18.85 -10.14
CA GLU A 142 -3.82 -19.34 -8.77
C GLU A 142 -2.74 -20.42 -8.73
N ALA A 143 -2.71 -21.33 -9.73
CA ALA A 143 -1.71 -22.38 -9.87
C ALA A 143 -0.29 -21.93 -10.28
N VAL A 144 -0.11 -20.75 -10.91
CA VAL A 144 1.23 -20.23 -11.27
C VAL A 144 2.14 -20.15 -10.03
N PRO A 145 3.41 -20.64 -10.07
CA PRO A 145 4.31 -20.60 -8.92
C PRO A 145 4.52 -19.19 -8.35
N LEU A 146 4.68 -19.09 -7.03
CA LEU A 146 4.87 -17.80 -6.37
C LEU A 146 6.12 -17.06 -6.85
N ASN A 147 7.20 -17.78 -7.13
CA ASN A 147 8.42 -17.22 -7.73
C ASN A 147 8.16 -16.48 -9.05
N ASP A 148 7.28 -17.01 -9.91
CA ASP A 148 7.02 -16.40 -11.22
C ASP A 148 6.06 -15.22 -11.12
N LYS A 149 5.13 -15.26 -10.16
CA LYS A 149 4.35 -14.08 -9.74
C LYS A 149 5.27 -12.96 -9.24
N VAL A 150 6.24 -13.26 -8.37
CA VAL A 150 7.23 -12.29 -7.85
C VAL A 150 8.01 -11.63 -8.97
N LYS A 151 8.52 -12.40 -9.94
CA LYS A 151 9.26 -11.87 -11.11
C LYS A 151 8.44 -10.86 -11.91
N LEU A 152 7.13 -11.08 -12.08
CA LEU A 152 6.24 -10.15 -12.77
C LEU A 152 6.07 -8.82 -12.02
N PHE A 153 5.92 -8.85 -10.69
CA PHE A 153 5.85 -7.62 -9.86
C PHE A 153 7.18 -6.85 -9.83
N LEU A 154 8.32 -7.54 -9.72
CA LEU A 154 9.64 -6.90 -9.77
C LEU A 154 9.90 -6.26 -11.14
N ARG A 155 9.57 -6.95 -12.24
CA ARG A 155 9.66 -6.39 -13.59
C ARG A 155 8.75 -5.18 -13.79
N ALA A 156 7.56 -5.16 -13.19
CA ALA A 156 6.69 -3.99 -13.18
C ALA A 156 7.32 -2.81 -12.40
N ALA A 157 7.96 -3.07 -11.26
CA ALA A 157 8.66 -2.04 -10.50
C ALA A 157 9.80 -1.41 -11.30
N ASP A 158 10.63 -2.21 -11.98
CA ASP A 158 11.76 -1.69 -12.76
C ASP A 158 11.30 -0.91 -14.00
N LEU A 159 10.14 -1.25 -14.58
CA LEU A 159 9.48 -0.45 -15.62
C LEU A 159 8.98 0.90 -15.07
N VAL A 160 8.44 0.95 -13.85
CA VAL A 160 8.07 2.20 -13.14
C VAL A 160 9.31 3.06 -12.86
N SER A 161 10.33 2.50 -12.22
CA SER A 161 11.54 3.25 -11.81
C SER A 161 12.30 3.86 -12.98
N ASN A 162 12.29 3.19 -14.15
CA ASN A 162 13.07 3.55 -15.33
C ASN A 162 12.18 4.04 -16.48
N LYS A 163 11.73 3.12 -17.35
CA LYS A 163 11.13 3.42 -18.66
C LYS A 163 9.93 4.36 -18.58
N TYR A 164 9.11 4.22 -17.53
CA TYR A 164 7.86 4.96 -17.40
C TYR A 164 7.90 6.10 -16.36
N ARG A 165 8.97 6.25 -15.57
CA ARG A 165 9.02 7.19 -14.42
C ARG A 165 8.54 8.59 -14.75
N TYR A 166 9.18 9.21 -15.74
CA TYR A 166 8.88 10.58 -16.15
C TYR A 166 7.51 10.70 -16.81
N LYS A 167 7.06 9.67 -17.52
CA LYS A 167 5.73 9.62 -18.16
C LYS A 167 4.60 9.46 -17.13
N LEU A 168 4.82 8.67 -16.08
CA LEU A 168 3.93 8.54 -14.93
C LEU A 168 3.86 9.86 -14.17
N ASN A 169 5.01 10.43 -13.79
CA ASN A 169 5.06 11.72 -13.11
C ASN A 169 4.39 12.83 -13.92
N ALA A 170 4.67 12.94 -15.22
CA ALA A 170 4.01 13.90 -16.11
C ALA A 170 2.49 13.67 -16.19
N ALA A 171 2.02 12.42 -16.34
CA ALA A 171 0.59 12.09 -16.34
C ALA A 171 -0.11 12.45 -15.02
N THR A 172 0.55 12.20 -13.88
CA THR A 172 0.09 12.54 -12.53
C THR A 172 0.05 14.06 -12.31
N MET A 173 1.08 14.79 -12.75
CA MET A 173 1.10 16.26 -12.69
C MET A 173 -0.02 16.87 -13.54
N LEU A 174 -0.15 16.43 -14.80
CA LEU A 174 -1.15 16.94 -15.74
C LEU A 174 -2.59 16.58 -15.32
N GLY A 175 -2.83 15.34 -14.91
CA GLY A 175 -4.17 14.83 -14.60
C GLY A 175 -4.65 15.10 -13.17
N GLN A 176 -3.73 15.16 -12.19
CA GLN A 176 -4.09 15.28 -10.76
C GLN A 176 -3.57 16.59 -10.14
N ALA A 177 -3.01 17.51 -10.93
CA ALA A 177 -2.45 18.80 -10.50
C ALA A 177 -1.34 18.71 -9.44
N LYS A 178 -0.70 17.53 -9.31
CA LYS A 178 0.45 17.35 -8.41
C LYS A 178 1.64 18.16 -8.89
N THR A 179 2.41 18.72 -7.95
CA THR A 179 3.74 19.29 -8.25
C THR A 179 4.75 18.17 -8.46
N VAL A 180 5.91 18.50 -9.05
CA VAL A 180 6.99 17.54 -9.40
C VAL A 180 7.30 16.56 -8.27
N PHE A 181 7.60 17.08 -7.06
CA PHE A 181 7.94 16.23 -5.92
C PHE A 181 6.75 15.42 -5.40
N GLN A 182 5.52 15.96 -5.48
CA GLN A 182 4.31 15.24 -5.07
C GLN A 182 3.93 14.11 -6.04
N ALA A 183 4.32 14.20 -7.31
CA ALA A 183 4.20 13.12 -8.28
C ALA A 183 5.32 12.08 -8.10
N GLU A 184 6.57 12.51 -7.93
CA GLU A 184 7.73 11.63 -7.71
C GLU A 184 7.54 10.68 -6.52
N ILE A 185 7.10 11.19 -5.36
CA ILE A 185 6.93 10.35 -4.17
C ILE A 185 5.80 9.32 -4.31
N ASP A 186 4.84 9.55 -5.21
CA ASP A 186 3.64 8.73 -5.43
C ASP A 186 3.80 7.81 -6.65
N SER A 187 3.71 8.38 -7.85
CA SER A 187 3.65 7.62 -9.11
C SER A 187 5.00 7.08 -9.58
N ALA A 188 6.09 7.37 -8.87
CA ALA A 188 7.37 6.68 -9.03
C ALA A 188 7.75 5.90 -7.76
N ALA A 189 8.05 6.58 -6.65
CA ALA A 189 8.64 5.94 -5.47
C ALA A 189 7.67 5.01 -4.71
N GLU A 190 6.54 5.53 -4.20
CA GLU A 190 5.55 4.73 -3.48
C GLU A 190 4.99 3.59 -4.35
N LEU A 191 4.76 3.83 -5.65
CA LEU A 191 4.34 2.78 -6.59
C LEU A 191 5.41 1.68 -6.77
N ALA A 192 6.67 2.05 -7.04
CA ALA A 192 7.74 1.06 -7.22
C ALA A 192 7.98 0.26 -5.93
N ASP A 193 7.91 0.91 -4.77
CA ASP A 193 8.02 0.25 -3.47
C ASP A 193 6.83 -0.67 -3.19
N PHE A 194 5.60 -0.25 -3.47
CA PHE A 194 4.45 -1.13 -3.36
C PHE A 194 4.59 -2.37 -4.25
N LEU A 195 5.24 -2.27 -5.41
CA LEU A 195 5.50 -3.43 -6.27
C LEU A 195 6.60 -4.32 -5.69
N ARG A 196 7.74 -3.75 -5.25
CA ARG A 196 8.87 -4.54 -4.67
C ARG A 196 8.59 -5.13 -3.30
N PHE A 197 8.11 -4.33 -2.35
CA PHE A 197 7.83 -4.80 -0.99
C PHE A 197 6.64 -5.76 -0.96
N ASN A 198 5.58 -5.54 -1.74
CA ASN A 198 4.52 -6.57 -1.82
C ASN A 198 5.03 -7.85 -2.48
N ALA A 199 5.91 -7.79 -3.50
CA ALA A 199 6.54 -8.99 -4.06
C ALA A 199 7.33 -9.76 -2.99
N PHE A 200 8.10 -9.07 -2.16
CA PHE A 200 8.83 -9.62 -1.01
C PHE A 200 7.91 -10.20 0.09
N PHE A 201 6.64 -9.79 0.14
CA PHE A 201 5.62 -10.30 1.07
C PHE A 201 4.57 -11.25 0.43
N ALA A 202 4.71 -11.62 -0.86
CA ALA A 202 3.57 -11.92 -1.74
C ALA A 202 2.79 -13.24 -1.54
N LYS A 203 1.50 -13.19 -1.92
CA LYS A 203 0.73 -14.27 -2.58
C LYS A 203 -0.20 -13.66 -3.66
N GLY A 204 -0.53 -14.43 -4.71
CA GLY A 204 -1.22 -13.91 -5.92
C GLY A 204 -2.74 -14.05 -5.93
N ASN A 205 -3.43 -13.12 -6.61
CA ASN A 205 -4.89 -13.03 -6.81
C ASN A 205 -5.21 -12.47 -8.22
N VAL A 206 -6.49 -12.51 -8.65
CA VAL A 206 -7.01 -11.76 -9.82
C VAL A 206 -7.81 -10.52 -9.37
N VAL A 207 -7.88 -9.48 -10.21
CA VAL A 207 -8.44 -8.16 -9.85
C VAL A 207 -9.28 -7.55 -10.99
N VAL A 208 -10.46 -7.03 -10.65
CA VAL A 208 -11.21 -6.07 -11.48
C VAL A 208 -11.00 -4.67 -10.91
N TRP A 209 -10.26 -3.82 -11.62
CA TRP A 209 -9.84 -2.50 -11.14
C TRP A 209 -10.72 -1.39 -11.74
N LYS A 210 -11.53 -0.75 -10.89
CA LYS A 210 -12.06 0.60 -11.19
C LYS A 210 -11.00 1.64 -10.78
N PRO A 211 -10.45 2.44 -11.71
CA PRO A 211 -9.69 3.65 -11.37
C PRO A 211 -10.61 4.80 -10.91
N SER A 212 -10.03 5.81 -10.25
CA SER A 212 -10.70 7.10 -10.11
C SER A 212 -10.82 7.78 -11.47
N ASP A 213 -11.96 8.38 -11.75
CA ASP A 213 -12.23 9.11 -13.00
C ASP A 213 -11.32 10.35 -13.16
N THR A 214 -10.80 10.89 -12.04
CA THR A 214 -9.85 12.01 -11.97
C THR A 214 -8.38 11.59 -11.91
N ALA A 215 -8.09 10.29 -11.99
CA ALA A 215 -6.73 9.73 -12.08
C ALA A 215 -6.66 8.64 -13.16
N VAL A 216 -7.55 8.65 -14.15
CA VAL A 216 -7.67 7.56 -15.12
C VAL A 216 -6.46 7.45 -16.05
N LEU A 217 -5.80 8.58 -16.35
CA LEU A 217 -4.63 8.63 -17.24
C LEU A 217 -3.38 7.96 -16.63
N SER A 218 -2.99 8.36 -15.43
CA SER A 218 -1.86 7.76 -14.69
C SER A 218 -2.12 6.27 -14.41
N ASN A 219 -3.31 5.93 -13.92
CA ASN A 219 -3.72 4.55 -13.69
C ASN A 219 -3.74 3.69 -14.98
N TYR A 220 -4.04 4.26 -16.16
CA TYR A 220 -3.96 3.53 -17.42
C TYR A 220 -2.52 3.23 -17.85
N PHE A 221 -1.57 4.16 -17.60
CA PHE A 221 -0.16 3.86 -17.82
C PHE A 221 0.37 2.80 -16.84
N ILE A 222 -0.09 2.79 -15.58
CA ILE A 222 0.18 1.69 -14.64
C ILE A 222 -0.38 0.36 -15.17
N PHE A 223 -1.59 0.35 -15.73
CA PHE A 223 -2.15 -0.85 -16.37
C PHE A 223 -1.32 -1.32 -17.58
N LYS A 224 -0.84 -0.40 -18.43
CA LYS A 224 0.08 -0.75 -19.54
C LYS A 224 1.43 -1.29 -19.05
N ILE A 225 1.91 -0.87 -17.89
CA ILE A 225 3.11 -1.45 -17.26
C ILE A 225 2.87 -2.90 -16.84
N PHE A 226 1.68 -3.25 -16.31
CA PHE A 226 1.34 -4.65 -16.04
C PHE A 226 1.25 -5.49 -17.32
N GLU A 227 0.67 -4.98 -18.40
CA GLU A 227 0.68 -5.65 -19.71
C GLU A 227 2.12 -5.89 -20.21
N GLU A 228 2.99 -4.88 -20.18
CA GLU A 228 4.39 -5.02 -20.64
C GLU A 228 5.24 -5.90 -19.71
N ALA A 229 5.01 -5.85 -18.40
CA ALA A 229 5.65 -6.73 -17.42
C ALA A 229 5.27 -8.22 -17.63
N GLY A 230 4.17 -8.49 -18.34
CA GLY A 230 3.74 -9.84 -18.73
C GLY A 230 2.64 -10.43 -17.86
N PHE A 231 1.84 -9.61 -17.17
CA PHE A 231 0.65 -10.10 -16.47
C PHE A 231 -0.34 -10.72 -17.48
N PRO A 232 -0.81 -11.97 -17.29
CA PRO A 232 -1.73 -12.60 -18.23
C PRO A 232 -3.04 -11.83 -18.41
N PRO A 233 -3.58 -11.71 -19.64
CA PRO A 233 -4.84 -11.01 -19.90
C PRO A 233 -5.99 -11.53 -19.02
N GLY A 234 -6.64 -10.63 -18.29
CA GLY A 234 -7.75 -10.97 -17.38
C GLY A 234 -7.37 -11.19 -15.92
N VAL A 235 -6.07 -11.33 -15.60
CA VAL A 235 -5.57 -11.29 -14.20
C VAL A 235 -5.80 -9.91 -13.58
N ILE A 236 -5.63 -8.85 -14.38
CA ILE A 236 -6.11 -7.51 -14.09
C ILE A 236 -7.03 -7.08 -15.24
N ASN A 237 -8.24 -6.61 -14.95
CA ASN A 237 -9.11 -5.93 -15.92
C ASN A 237 -9.28 -4.46 -15.54
N PHE A 238 -9.12 -3.53 -16.49
CA PHE A 238 -9.16 -2.09 -16.27
C PHE A 238 -10.53 -1.53 -16.68
N VAL A 239 -11.35 -1.17 -15.69
CA VAL A 239 -12.80 -0.94 -15.87
C VAL A 239 -13.25 0.40 -15.27
N PRO A 240 -12.97 1.53 -15.93
CA PRO A 240 -13.57 2.82 -15.60
C PRO A 240 -15.11 2.73 -15.63
N SER A 241 -15.77 3.19 -14.57
CA SER A 241 -17.20 2.98 -14.32
C SER A 241 -17.74 3.94 -13.25
N GLU A 242 -19.05 4.15 -13.17
CA GLU A 242 -19.65 5.04 -12.16
C GLU A 242 -19.49 4.49 -10.74
N GLY A 243 -19.06 5.33 -9.78
CA GLY A 243 -18.92 4.93 -8.37
C GLY A 243 -20.21 4.38 -7.73
N ARG A 244 -21.41 4.85 -8.12
CA ARG A 244 -22.69 4.33 -7.61
C ARG A 244 -23.02 2.92 -8.11
N MET A 245 -22.52 2.57 -9.29
CA MET A 245 -22.60 1.22 -9.85
C MET A 245 -21.57 0.28 -9.21
N PHE A 246 -20.65 0.81 -8.40
CA PHE A 246 -19.52 0.08 -7.81
C PHE A 246 -19.59 -0.07 -6.26
N GLY A 247 -20.30 0.79 -5.49
CA GLY A 247 -20.38 0.62 -4.03
C GLY A 247 -21.39 1.48 -3.23
N ARG A 248 -21.80 1.03 -2.03
CA ARG A 248 -22.76 1.70 -1.09
C ARG A 248 -22.69 1.22 0.39
N ARG A 249 -22.40 2.15 1.35
CA ARG A 249 -22.99 2.35 2.73
C ARG A 249 -22.19 3.38 3.59
N HIS A 250 -22.77 3.92 4.70
CA HIS A 250 -22.39 5.19 5.42
C HIS A 250 -22.81 5.17 6.95
N VAL A 251 -22.59 6.12 7.91
CA VAL A 251 -22.03 7.51 7.94
C VAL A 251 -21.25 7.93 9.24
N ARG A 252 -21.71 8.83 10.16
CA ARG A 252 -20.91 9.61 11.17
C ARG A 252 -21.74 10.40 12.24
N LEU A 253 -21.16 10.95 13.34
CA LEU A 253 -21.58 12.20 14.11
C LEU A 253 -20.66 12.56 15.37
N PRO A 254 -20.58 13.83 15.90
CA PRO A 254 -19.67 14.24 17.04
C PRO A 254 -20.06 15.47 17.99
N SER A 255 -19.27 15.84 19.06
CA SER A 255 -19.05 17.17 19.80
C SER A 255 -18.49 16.99 21.26
N LEU A 256 -18.02 17.91 22.16
CA LEU A 256 -17.61 19.36 22.36
C LEU A 256 -16.57 19.41 23.56
N GLY A 257 -15.71 20.36 24.05
CA GLY A 257 -15.19 21.77 23.98
C GLY A 257 -14.04 21.92 25.07
N LEU A 258 -13.27 22.95 25.51
CA LEU A 258 -12.83 24.40 25.36
C LEU A 258 -11.71 24.65 26.49
N ARG A 259 -10.93 25.76 26.76
CA ARG A 259 -10.28 26.94 26.09
C ARG A 259 -9.67 27.94 27.16
N GLN A 260 -8.38 28.38 27.21
CA GLN A 260 -7.81 29.67 26.64
C GLN A 260 -6.28 30.04 26.84
N LEU A 261 -5.49 30.08 25.75
CA LEU A 261 -4.35 30.98 25.35
C LEU A 261 -3.19 31.55 26.26
N HIS A 262 -1.93 31.48 25.78
CA HIS A 262 -0.93 32.59 25.92
C HIS A 262 0.32 32.56 24.98
N ARG A 263 0.99 31.41 24.77
CA ARG A 263 2.35 31.30 24.15
C ARG A 263 2.46 31.62 22.64
N GLN A 264 1.39 32.08 22.00
CA GLN A 264 1.09 31.68 20.61
C GLN A 264 1.39 32.72 19.52
N ARG A 265 1.46 34.02 19.85
CA ARG A 265 1.56 35.11 18.85
C ARG A 265 2.70 34.92 17.85
N ARG A 266 3.91 34.63 18.34
CA ARG A 266 5.11 34.43 17.52
C ARG A 266 4.96 33.29 16.50
N LEU A 267 4.32 32.18 16.88
CA LEU A 267 4.10 31.05 15.95
C LEU A 267 3.05 31.41 14.90
N LYS A 268 1.97 32.12 15.28
CA LYS A 268 0.96 32.60 14.35
C LYS A 268 1.56 33.54 13.29
N GLU A 269 2.41 34.48 13.72
CA GLU A 269 3.14 35.38 12.82
C GLU A 269 4.03 34.61 11.83
N GLN A 270 4.81 33.63 12.31
CA GLN A 270 5.67 32.80 11.45
C GLN A 270 4.87 31.93 10.47
N LEU A 271 3.75 31.34 10.89
CA LEU A 271 2.89 30.53 10.03
C LEU A 271 2.19 31.37 8.95
N VAL A 272 1.72 32.58 9.30
CA VAL A 272 1.10 33.51 8.34
C VAL A 272 2.15 34.04 7.34
N GLU A 273 3.38 34.33 7.76
CA GLU A 273 4.42 34.76 6.82
C GLU A 273 4.85 33.63 5.89
N ALA A 274 5.01 32.41 6.42
CA ALA A 274 5.30 31.23 5.61
C ALA A 274 4.18 30.96 4.58
N GLN A 275 2.91 31.13 4.97
CA GLN A 275 1.74 30.97 4.08
C GLN A 275 1.77 31.93 2.89
N LYS A 276 2.14 33.20 3.09
CA LYS A 276 2.29 34.18 1.98
C LYS A 276 3.39 33.80 0.99
N GLY A 277 4.42 33.11 1.47
CA GLY A 277 5.55 32.64 0.64
C GLY A 277 5.23 31.41 -0.21
N LEU A 278 4.07 30.77 -0.05
CA LEU A 278 3.69 29.59 -0.81
C LEU A 278 3.18 29.97 -2.21
N LYS A 279 3.97 29.69 -3.24
CA LYS A 279 3.52 29.85 -4.63
C LYS A 279 2.40 28.86 -4.96
N LEU A 280 1.19 29.37 -5.15
CA LEU A 280 0.09 28.68 -5.82
C LEU A 280 0.22 28.93 -7.33
N GLY A 281 0.41 27.88 -8.14
CA GLY A 281 0.66 28.01 -9.58
C GLY A 281 0.34 26.73 -10.36
N THR A 282 0.62 26.70 -11.66
CA THR A 282 0.47 25.46 -12.43
C THR A 282 1.54 24.44 -12.02
N PRO A 283 1.31 23.11 -12.15
CA PRO A 283 2.35 22.13 -11.84
C PRO A 283 3.47 22.11 -12.89
N LEU A 284 3.27 22.76 -14.04
CA LEU A 284 4.29 22.98 -15.07
C LEU A 284 5.33 24.04 -14.65
N GLU A 285 5.00 24.84 -13.64
CA GLU A 285 5.93 25.76 -12.98
C GLU A 285 6.60 25.02 -11.80
N PHE A 286 7.86 24.62 -11.98
CA PHE A 286 8.59 23.73 -11.05
C PHE A 286 8.95 24.40 -9.71
N ASP A 287 8.60 25.68 -9.52
CA ASP A 287 8.67 26.47 -8.29
C ASP A 287 7.31 26.61 -7.58
N SER A 288 6.22 26.10 -8.16
CA SER A 288 4.90 26.02 -7.49
C SER A 288 4.97 25.09 -6.29
N PHE A 289 4.59 25.59 -5.11
CA PHE A 289 4.46 24.79 -3.89
C PHE A 289 3.22 23.88 -3.95
N THR A 290 2.12 24.39 -4.50
CA THR A 290 0.88 23.64 -4.72
C THR A 290 0.09 24.19 -5.91
N SER A 291 -1.01 23.53 -6.27
CA SER A 291 -1.81 23.85 -7.45
C SER A 291 -3.32 23.75 -7.19
N ALA A 292 -4.12 23.74 -8.25
CA ALA A 292 -5.57 23.58 -8.20
C ALA A 292 -6.02 22.27 -7.54
N VAL A 293 -7.18 22.31 -6.87
CA VAL A 293 -7.81 21.10 -6.32
C VAL A 293 -8.44 20.24 -7.43
N ILE A 294 -8.66 18.95 -7.15
CA ILE A 294 -8.85 17.93 -8.19
C ILE A 294 -10.01 18.17 -9.18
N ASP A 295 -11.14 18.75 -8.74
CA ASP A 295 -12.30 19.00 -9.60
C ASP A 295 -13.23 20.11 -9.08
N LYS A 296 -14.28 20.40 -9.86
CA LYS A 296 -15.31 21.40 -9.53
C LYS A 296 -16.10 21.07 -8.25
N ALA A 297 -16.31 19.80 -7.90
CA ALA A 297 -17.03 19.41 -6.70
C ALA A 297 -16.18 19.65 -5.44
N ALA A 298 -14.90 19.30 -5.47
CA ALA A 298 -13.93 19.67 -4.45
C ALA A 298 -13.84 21.20 -4.31
N PHE A 299 -13.68 21.92 -5.42
CA PHE A 299 -13.64 23.38 -5.44
C PHE A 299 -14.89 24.01 -4.79
N THR A 300 -16.09 23.55 -5.18
CA THR A 300 -17.37 24.05 -4.64
C THR A 300 -17.52 23.73 -3.15
N LYS A 301 -17.10 22.53 -2.72
CA LYS A 301 -17.12 22.13 -1.31
C LYS A 301 -16.22 23.02 -0.43
N ILE A 302 -15.03 23.36 -0.92
CA ILE A 302 -14.05 24.16 -0.17
C ILE A 302 -14.43 25.64 -0.18
N THR A 303 -14.79 26.19 -1.35
CA THR A 303 -15.21 27.60 -1.48
C THR A 303 -16.58 27.89 -0.85
N GLY A 304 -17.42 26.86 -0.66
CA GLY A 304 -18.68 26.92 0.09
C GLY A 304 -18.54 26.86 1.62
N LEU A 305 -17.33 26.87 2.17
CA LEU A 305 -17.11 27.09 3.60
C LEU A 305 -17.49 28.54 4.00
N PRO A 306 -17.79 28.81 5.29
CA PRO A 306 -18.22 30.14 5.76
C PRO A 306 -17.32 31.31 5.33
N ALA A 307 -17.93 32.50 5.21
CA ALA A 307 -17.28 33.68 4.64
C ALA A 307 -15.94 34.02 5.33
N GLY A 308 -14.87 34.05 4.52
CA GLY A 308 -13.49 34.29 4.96
C GLY A 308 -12.60 33.05 5.01
N MET A 309 -13.13 31.83 4.82
CA MET A 309 -12.40 30.60 5.12
C MET A 309 -11.52 29.99 4.01
N PRO A 310 -11.81 30.22 2.71
CA PRO A 310 -10.72 30.22 1.73
C PRO A 310 -10.91 31.24 0.59
N ARG A 311 -9.81 31.75 0.03
CA ARG A 311 -9.84 32.62 -1.16
C ARG A 311 -9.64 31.81 -2.45
N THR A 312 -10.31 32.22 -3.51
CA THR A 312 -10.05 31.74 -4.89
C THR A 312 -8.97 32.61 -5.52
N ALA A 313 -7.97 32.00 -6.15
CA ALA A 313 -6.93 32.76 -6.86
C ALA A 313 -7.51 33.47 -8.11
N PRO A 314 -6.89 34.56 -8.62
CA PRO A 314 -7.33 35.20 -9.87
C PRO A 314 -7.32 34.26 -11.10
N THR A 315 -6.50 33.21 -11.07
CA THR A 315 -6.42 32.13 -12.07
C THR A 315 -7.60 31.16 -12.03
N SER A 316 -8.52 31.28 -11.06
CA SER A 316 -9.67 30.38 -10.87
C SER A 316 -10.68 30.35 -12.02
N SER A 317 -10.56 31.28 -12.98
CA SER A 317 -11.30 31.28 -14.25
C SER A 317 -10.86 30.20 -15.25
N ARG A 318 -9.70 29.57 -15.02
CA ARG A 318 -9.16 28.47 -15.86
C ARG A 318 -9.00 27.14 -15.13
N GLY A 319 -8.81 27.16 -13.81
CA GLY A 319 -8.57 25.95 -13.01
C GLY A 319 -9.09 26.10 -11.59
N TYR A 320 -9.15 25.01 -10.83
CA TYR A 320 -9.78 24.96 -9.51
C TYR A 320 -8.85 25.49 -8.39
N PHE A 321 -8.34 26.70 -8.54
CA PHE A 321 -7.34 27.30 -7.66
C PHE A 321 -7.92 27.85 -6.35
N VAL A 322 -7.49 27.27 -5.23
CA VAL A 322 -7.84 27.70 -3.87
C VAL A 322 -6.57 28.05 -3.11
N GLU A 323 -6.53 29.23 -2.49
CA GLU A 323 -5.38 29.71 -1.71
C GLU A 323 -5.16 28.87 -0.44
N PRO A 324 -3.90 28.49 -0.11
CA PRO A 324 -3.57 27.90 1.18
C PRO A 324 -4.02 28.81 2.32
N THR A 325 -5.01 28.39 3.10
CA THR A 325 -5.68 29.26 4.08
C THR A 325 -5.54 28.70 5.50
N ILE A 326 -5.00 29.54 6.40
CA ILE A 326 -4.90 29.25 7.83
C ILE A 326 -6.08 29.89 8.55
N LEU A 327 -6.77 29.11 9.37
CA LEU A 327 -7.93 29.53 10.15
C LEU A 327 -7.63 29.38 11.65
N GLU A 328 -8.18 30.26 12.48
CA GLU A 328 -8.12 30.15 13.93
C GLU A 328 -9.54 29.99 14.46
N THR A 329 -9.80 28.87 15.15
CA THR A 329 -11.08 28.65 15.82
C THR A 329 -10.95 28.90 17.32
N SER A 330 -11.99 29.53 17.89
CA SER A 330 -12.17 29.62 19.34
C SER A 330 -13.10 28.53 19.89
N ASP A 331 -13.59 27.62 19.05
CA ASP A 331 -14.24 26.37 19.46
C ASP A 331 -13.42 25.19 18.90
N PRO A 332 -12.76 24.37 19.76
CA PRO A 332 -12.00 23.21 19.29
C PRO A 332 -12.89 22.18 18.61
N GLN A 333 -14.21 22.31 18.76
CA GLN A 333 -15.22 21.40 18.29
C GLN A 333 -16.25 22.15 17.40
N ASP A 334 -15.81 23.20 16.71
CA ASP A 334 -16.46 23.66 15.48
C ASP A 334 -16.53 22.49 14.47
N LYS A 335 -17.52 22.51 13.57
CA LYS A 335 -17.66 21.56 12.46
C LYS A 335 -16.35 21.38 11.67
N ILE A 336 -15.59 22.46 11.46
CA ILE A 336 -14.34 22.50 10.70
C ILE A 336 -13.17 21.76 11.39
N MET A 337 -13.24 21.54 12.71
CA MET A 337 -12.26 20.73 13.45
C MET A 337 -12.56 19.22 13.37
N LYS A 338 -13.70 18.85 12.78
CA LYS A 338 -14.23 17.49 12.80
C LYS A 338 -14.39 16.90 11.41
N GLU A 339 -14.80 17.70 10.42
CA GLU A 339 -15.08 17.23 9.06
C GLU A 339 -13.87 17.31 8.14
N GLU A 340 -13.77 16.33 7.24
CA GLU A 340 -12.68 16.24 6.28
C GLU A 340 -12.92 17.20 5.11
N ILE A 341 -12.08 18.23 4.97
CA ILE A 341 -12.24 19.25 3.93
C ILE A 341 -11.75 18.72 2.57
N PHE A 342 -10.63 17.99 2.54
CA PHE A 342 -9.92 17.61 1.29
C PHE A 342 -9.51 18.84 0.44
N GLY A 343 -8.99 19.88 1.10
CA GLY A 343 -8.51 21.12 0.48
C GLY A 343 -7.39 21.77 1.31
N PRO A 344 -6.74 22.84 0.79
CA PRO A 344 -5.59 23.48 1.43
C PRO A 344 -6.02 24.42 2.57
N VAL A 345 -6.76 23.89 3.54
CA VAL A 345 -7.32 24.63 4.68
C VAL A 345 -6.78 24.03 5.98
N TYR A 346 -6.11 24.83 6.80
CA TYR A 346 -5.48 24.42 8.04
C TYR A 346 -6.07 25.17 9.24
N THR A 347 -6.83 24.47 10.08
CA THR A 347 -7.45 25.07 11.27
C THR A 347 -6.59 24.89 12.51
N VAL A 348 -6.33 26.00 13.20
CA VAL A 348 -5.63 26.09 14.47
C VAL A 348 -6.64 26.30 15.59
N TYR A 349 -6.56 25.48 16.62
CA TYR A 349 -7.14 25.75 17.94
C TYR A 349 -6.03 26.07 18.93
N VAL A 350 -6.22 27.07 19.78
CA VAL A 350 -5.17 27.64 20.64
C VAL A 350 -5.55 27.60 22.13
N TYR A 351 -4.76 26.86 22.89
CA TYR A 351 -4.99 26.50 24.30
C TYR A 351 -3.82 26.95 25.21
N PRO A 352 -4.02 27.12 26.53
CA PRO A 352 -2.95 27.49 27.45
C PRO A 352 -2.12 26.28 27.86
N ASP A 353 -0.83 26.46 28.06
CA ASP A 353 0.12 25.39 28.40
C ASP A 353 -0.32 24.57 29.64
N GLN A 354 -1.12 25.14 30.56
CA GLN A 354 -1.70 24.47 31.73
C GLN A 354 -2.84 23.48 31.40
N GLU A 355 -3.61 23.69 30.33
CA GLU A 355 -4.71 22.81 29.89
C GLU A 355 -4.24 21.68 28.95
N VAL A 356 -2.92 21.45 28.83
CA VAL A 356 -2.36 20.48 27.87
C VAL A 356 -2.98 19.09 27.99
N SER A 357 -3.26 18.60 29.20
CA SER A 357 -3.93 17.30 29.43
C SER A 357 -5.36 17.27 28.86
N SER A 358 -6.14 18.35 29.05
CA SER A 358 -7.48 18.50 28.45
C SER A 358 -7.41 18.59 26.93
N CYS A 359 -6.36 19.21 26.39
CA CYS A 359 -6.17 19.36 24.96
C CYS A 359 -5.67 18.07 24.28
N LEU A 360 -4.95 17.20 24.99
CA LEU A 360 -4.70 15.82 24.55
C LEU A 360 -6.01 15.02 24.46
N ALA A 361 -6.96 15.21 25.39
CA ALA A 361 -8.30 14.61 25.28
C ALA A 361 -9.07 15.16 24.07
N LEU A 362 -9.07 16.48 23.86
CA LEU A 362 -9.68 17.10 22.67
C LEU A 362 -9.07 16.56 21.37
N ALA A 363 -7.75 16.45 21.27
CA ALA A 363 -7.08 15.89 20.10
C ALA A 363 -7.44 14.41 19.87
N ARG A 364 -7.64 13.63 20.94
CA ARG A 364 -8.08 12.23 20.88
C ARG A 364 -9.53 12.10 20.43
N ASP A 365 -10.44 12.93 20.91
CA ASP A 365 -11.88 12.63 20.90
C ASP A 365 -12.73 13.52 19.96
N THR A 366 -12.25 14.71 19.57
CA THR A 366 -13.02 15.67 18.74
C THR A 366 -13.37 15.11 17.36
N ALA A 367 -12.41 14.47 16.70
CA ALA A 367 -12.57 13.91 15.36
C ALA A 367 -12.73 12.38 15.44
N PRO A 368 -13.83 11.79 14.92
CA PRO A 368 -14.03 10.34 14.91
C PRO A 368 -13.18 9.62 13.83
N PHE A 369 -12.18 10.30 13.26
CA PHE A 369 -11.13 9.71 12.43
C PHE A 369 -9.97 9.20 13.30
N GLY A 370 -9.16 8.31 12.73
CA GLY A 370 -8.04 7.65 13.39
C GLY A 370 -6.86 7.36 12.45
N LEU A 371 -6.65 8.20 11.43
CA LEU A 371 -5.69 7.96 10.35
C LEU A 371 -4.26 8.32 10.75
N THR A 372 -3.92 9.61 10.77
CA THR A 372 -2.59 10.10 11.18
C THR A 372 -2.69 11.16 12.27
N ALA A 373 -1.65 11.25 13.11
CA ALA A 373 -1.52 12.30 14.13
C ALA A 373 -0.03 12.60 14.39
N SER A 374 0.29 13.84 14.73
CA SER A 374 1.64 14.28 15.13
C SER A 374 1.64 14.94 16.49
N ILE A 375 2.72 14.78 17.24
CA ILE A 375 3.04 15.57 18.44
C ILE A 375 4.43 16.17 18.31
N PHE A 376 4.59 17.44 18.73
CA PHE A 376 5.86 18.16 18.70
C PHE A 376 6.27 18.59 20.11
N GLY A 377 7.53 18.40 20.47
CA GLY A 377 8.03 18.68 21.83
C GLY A 377 9.52 18.42 22.00
N ARG A 378 10.05 18.82 23.16
CA ARG A 378 11.45 18.58 23.57
C ARG A 378 11.60 17.91 24.94
N ASP A 379 10.50 17.71 25.65
CA ASP A 379 10.45 16.94 26.89
C ASP A 379 10.08 15.49 26.54
N GLU A 380 11.03 14.58 26.72
CA GLU A 380 10.88 13.16 26.38
C GLU A 380 9.86 12.45 27.28
N ASN A 381 9.71 12.87 28.55
CA ASN A 381 8.75 12.29 29.48
C ASN A 381 7.32 12.70 29.11
N PHE A 382 7.13 13.97 28.76
CA PHE A 382 5.88 14.46 28.19
C PHE A 382 5.55 13.74 26.88
N LEU A 383 6.49 13.69 25.93
CA LEU A 383 6.27 13.04 24.62
C LEU A 383 5.90 11.57 24.77
N LYS A 384 6.60 10.82 25.63
CA LYS A 384 6.31 9.40 25.92
C LYS A 384 4.91 9.22 26.51
N SER A 385 4.57 10.00 27.53
CA SER A 385 3.27 9.90 28.23
C SER A 385 2.10 10.32 27.34
N ALA A 386 2.28 11.39 26.55
CA ALA A 386 1.27 11.88 25.62
C ALA A 386 1.07 10.94 24.42
N SER A 387 2.13 10.32 23.90
CA SER A 387 2.03 9.34 22.80
C SER A 387 1.26 8.08 23.22
N GLU A 388 1.51 7.56 24.43
CA GLU A 388 0.75 6.43 24.99
C GLU A 388 -0.73 6.79 25.20
N TYR A 389 -1.02 8.00 25.69
CA TYR A 389 -2.40 8.49 25.81
C TYR A 389 -3.11 8.66 24.45
N LEU A 390 -2.37 9.06 23.41
CA LEU A 390 -2.87 9.30 22.06
C LEU A 390 -2.79 8.07 21.12
N LYS A 391 -2.41 6.88 21.61
CA LYS A 391 -2.17 5.68 20.77
C LYS A 391 -3.36 5.23 19.90
N MET A 392 -4.58 5.63 20.24
CA MET A 392 -5.80 5.34 19.47
C MET A 392 -6.27 6.52 18.59
N THR A 393 -5.50 7.61 18.48
CA THR A 393 -5.83 8.85 17.76
C THR A 393 -5.37 8.83 16.30
N GLY A 394 -4.28 8.11 15.99
CA GLY A 394 -3.79 7.92 14.64
C GLY A 394 -3.10 6.57 14.51
N GLY A 395 -3.50 5.76 13.53
CA GLY A 395 -2.83 4.48 13.24
C GLY A 395 -1.42 4.66 12.69
N ASN A 396 -1.10 5.82 12.12
CA ASN A 396 0.27 6.31 11.92
C ASN A 396 0.49 7.54 12.83
N PHE A 397 1.30 7.37 13.88
CA PHE A 397 1.58 8.41 14.87
C PHE A 397 3.04 8.89 14.75
N TYR A 398 3.24 10.20 14.73
CA TYR A 398 4.54 10.83 14.46
C TYR A 398 4.99 11.70 15.65
N ILE A 399 6.27 11.63 16.00
CA ILE A 399 6.89 12.47 17.03
C ILE A 399 7.91 13.38 16.34
N ASN A 400 7.73 14.69 16.50
CA ASN A 400 8.56 15.74 15.89
C ASN A 400 8.65 15.73 14.35
N ASP A 401 7.72 15.06 13.65
CA ASP A 401 7.56 15.11 12.19
C ASP A 401 6.08 15.33 11.78
N LYS A 402 5.87 15.80 10.54
CA LYS A 402 4.56 15.97 9.89
C LYS A 402 3.77 14.65 9.84
N SER A 403 2.45 14.74 9.83
CA SER A 403 1.55 13.57 9.87
C SER A 403 1.31 12.92 8.49
N THR A 404 2.25 13.04 7.55
CA THR A 404 2.10 12.71 6.12
C THR A 404 3.40 12.19 5.49
N GLY A 405 3.29 11.44 4.38
CA GLY A 405 4.44 10.85 3.70
C GLY A 405 4.99 9.65 4.48
N ALA A 406 4.14 8.65 4.72
CA ALA A 406 4.57 7.33 5.17
C ALA A 406 5.30 6.62 4.04
N ILE A 407 6.39 5.94 4.34
CA ILE A 407 7.20 5.20 3.37
C ILE A 407 6.89 3.71 3.51
N VAL A 408 6.67 3.03 2.38
CA VAL A 408 6.41 1.58 2.30
C VAL A 408 7.57 0.81 2.93
N GLY A 409 7.28 -0.27 3.65
CA GLY A 409 8.25 -1.03 4.44
C GLY A 409 8.70 -0.36 5.74
N GLN A 410 8.58 0.97 5.87
CA GLN A 410 9.07 1.72 7.04
C GLN A 410 7.96 2.15 8.01
N GLN A 411 6.87 2.76 7.51
CA GLN A 411 5.72 3.17 8.34
C GLN A 411 4.39 2.66 7.73
N PRO A 412 4.11 1.34 7.74
CA PRO A 412 2.91 0.75 7.15
C PRO A 412 1.63 1.56 7.41
N PHE A 413 0.91 1.88 6.35
CA PHE A 413 -0.10 2.94 6.37
C PHE A 413 -1.50 2.40 6.64
N GLY A 414 -2.22 3.08 7.53
CA GLY A 414 -3.61 2.77 7.84
C GLY A 414 -4.03 3.27 9.20
N GLY A 415 -5.33 3.45 9.37
CA GLY A 415 -5.96 3.88 10.61
C GLY A 415 -7.29 3.19 10.87
N ALA A 416 -7.74 3.27 12.12
CA ALA A 416 -8.99 2.68 12.60
C ALA A 416 -10.09 3.75 12.77
N ARG A 417 -11.09 3.49 13.62
CA ARG A 417 -12.30 4.33 13.76
C ARG A 417 -12.99 4.47 12.40
N ILE A 418 -13.43 5.68 12.02
CA ILE A 418 -14.08 5.93 10.71
C ILE A 418 -13.05 6.03 9.57
N SER A 419 -11.73 5.97 9.86
CA SER A 419 -10.68 6.01 8.83
C SER A 419 -10.40 4.66 8.15
N GLY A 420 -11.02 3.56 8.60
CA GLY A 420 -10.98 2.27 7.89
C GLY A 420 -10.70 1.06 8.77
N THR A 421 -10.32 -0.03 8.10
CA THR A 421 -10.06 -1.38 8.66
C THR A 421 -8.66 -1.56 9.25
N ASN A 422 -7.75 -0.59 9.03
CA ASN A 422 -6.36 -0.63 9.50
C ASN A 422 -5.55 -1.87 9.04
N ASP A 423 -5.77 -2.37 7.82
CA ASP A 423 -5.07 -3.55 7.27
C ASP A 423 -3.55 -3.35 7.00
N LYS A 424 -3.02 -2.15 7.26
CA LYS A 424 -1.61 -1.76 7.17
C LYS A 424 -0.93 -2.06 5.82
N ALA A 425 -1.45 -1.43 4.77
CA ALA A 425 -0.83 -1.40 3.44
C ALA A 425 0.63 -0.94 3.51
N GLY A 426 1.50 -1.63 2.75
CA GLY A 426 2.95 -1.38 2.76
C GLY A 426 3.69 -2.03 3.93
N GLY A 427 3.00 -2.84 4.75
CA GLY A 427 3.60 -3.74 5.73
C GLY A 427 3.33 -5.23 5.41
N PRO A 428 4.06 -6.15 6.06
CA PRO A 428 4.06 -7.58 5.72
C PRO A 428 2.70 -8.28 5.88
N HIS A 429 1.82 -7.76 6.74
CA HIS A 429 0.53 -8.39 7.05
C HIS A 429 -0.56 -8.08 6.03
N TYR A 430 -0.41 -7.05 5.19
CA TYR A 430 -1.47 -6.58 4.29
C TYR A 430 -1.94 -7.67 3.33
N LEU A 431 -1.01 -8.44 2.78
CA LEU A 431 -1.30 -9.45 1.77
C LEU A 431 -2.01 -10.69 2.31
N LEU A 432 -1.99 -10.91 3.64
CA LEU A 432 -2.77 -11.95 4.30
C LEU A 432 -4.28 -11.74 4.09
N ARG A 433 -4.72 -10.48 3.92
CA ARG A 433 -6.13 -10.13 3.67
C ARG A 433 -6.66 -10.62 2.32
N PHE A 434 -5.75 -10.91 1.39
CA PHE A 434 -6.02 -11.48 0.07
C PHE A 434 -5.54 -12.94 0.01
N SER A 435 -5.64 -13.67 1.12
CA SER A 435 -5.26 -15.09 1.17
C SER A 435 -6.21 -15.89 2.06
N SER A 436 -6.51 -17.13 1.64
CA SER A 436 -7.17 -18.13 2.47
C SER A 436 -6.19 -19.26 2.74
N ALA A 437 -5.70 -19.36 3.98
CA ALA A 437 -4.70 -20.36 4.34
C ALA A 437 -5.33 -21.77 4.41
N GLN A 438 -4.68 -22.74 3.77
CA GLN A 438 -5.01 -24.17 3.87
C GLN A 438 -3.87 -24.90 4.60
N THR A 439 -4.21 -25.72 5.58
CA THR A 439 -3.26 -26.63 6.23
C THR A 439 -3.51 -28.06 5.72
N ILE A 440 -2.49 -28.68 5.13
CA ILE A 440 -2.55 -30.06 4.64
C ILE A 440 -1.70 -30.94 5.58
N LYS A 441 -2.30 -32.02 6.10
CA LYS A 441 -1.63 -33.03 6.94
C LYS A 441 -1.53 -34.36 6.18
N GLU A 442 -0.34 -34.70 5.68
CA GLU A 442 -0.07 -36.03 5.11
C GLU A 442 0.38 -37.00 6.23
N THR A 443 -0.47 -37.97 6.58
CA THR A 443 -0.13 -39.01 7.57
C THR A 443 0.60 -40.15 6.86
N LYS A 444 1.92 -40.29 7.11
CA LYS A 444 2.81 -41.22 6.39
C LYS A 444 2.64 -42.70 6.78
N ILE A 445 2.25 -42.95 8.03
CA ILE A 445 1.95 -44.29 8.57
C ILE A 445 0.47 -44.28 8.96
N PRO A 446 -0.42 -44.99 8.26
CA PRO A 446 -1.85 -45.03 8.59
C PRO A 446 -2.11 -45.55 10.00
N LEU A 447 -3.19 -45.08 10.62
CA LEU A 447 -3.73 -45.70 11.84
C LEU A 447 -4.37 -47.04 11.44
N THR A 448 -3.97 -48.12 12.10
CA THR A 448 -4.42 -49.50 11.81
C THR A 448 -5.49 -50.03 12.76
N ASP A 449 -5.76 -49.33 13.87
CA ASP A 449 -6.87 -49.58 14.80
C ASP A 449 -7.56 -48.24 15.14
N ILE A 450 -8.83 -48.32 15.51
CA ILE A 450 -9.66 -47.24 16.04
C ILE A 450 -9.63 -47.18 17.58
N LYS A 451 -9.16 -48.24 18.25
CA LYS A 451 -9.05 -48.31 19.71
C LYS A 451 -7.84 -47.54 20.22
N TYR A 452 -8.00 -46.93 21.39
CA TYR A 452 -6.90 -46.35 22.15
C TYR A 452 -6.31 -47.39 23.12
N PRO A 453 -5.02 -47.30 23.51
CA PRO A 453 -4.36 -48.31 24.36
C PRO A 453 -4.98 -48.56 25.74
N TYR A 454 -5.84 -47.67 26.25
CA TYR A 454 -6.58 -47.89 27.51
C TYR A 454 -7.87 -48.72 27.32
N MET A 455 -8.30 -48.96 26.07
CA MET A 455 -9.52 -49.70 25.74
C MET A 455 -9.28 -51.19 25.50
N THR A 456 -8.01 -51.61 25.46
CA THR A 456 -7.62 -53.02 25.48
C THR A 456 -7.50 -53.49 26.92
N SER A 457 -8.44 -54.33 27.36
CA SER A 457 -8.27 -55.15 28.57
C SER A 457 -6.99 -55.98 28.44
N SER A 458 -6.26 -56.11 29.55
CA SER A 458 -5.01 -56.86 29.68
C SER A 458 -5.11 -58.34 29.26
#